data_AF-A0A932K5R2-F1
#
_entry.id   AF-A0A932K5R2-F1
#
_cell.length_a   1.000
_cell.length_b   1.000
_cell.length_c   1.000
_cell.angle_alpha   90.00
_cell.angle_beta   90.00
_cell.angle_gamma   90.00
#
_symmetry.space_group_name_H-M   'P 1'
#
loop_
_entity.id
_entity.type
_entity.pdbx_description
1 polymer ?
#
loop_
_entity_poly.entity_id
_entity_poly.type
_entity_poly.pdbx_seq_one_letter_code
_entity_poly.pdbx_strand_id
1 'polypeptide(L)'
;MDQNPPHILDIELGPHDIQALNGADAVAAFFARLGYSTDVRMPQTPENLGIAAESTTRPIQKIDLIADQESLFQVYLFELTSVTVGHTRALARAFRNRAGNYLLILTSDYERLDFVLLEKYLPVGSTDGSNIGQKQVGVRPRVLTVERRKPDRVHLRVLRRLTWTESDPFAQYDKLLSAYAIADWSEEFFNNRALFSDYYLGRELVDELFDLKVLDPAMGSGHFLVEAVDYITDKALDFLNAFPWNPAFAHLARMRETILQEMDEQGITIDAKRLTDVNLLKRHVLKRCTYGVDLNPMAVE
;
A
#
# COMPACT_ATOMS: atom_id res chain seq x y z
N MET A 1 -22.13 -7.39 21.03
CA MET A 1 -21.39 -8.44 20.28
C MET A 1 -19.94 -8.07 20.43
N ASP A 2 -19.20 -8.84 21.23
CA ASP A 2 -17.81 -8.55 21.57
C ASP A 2 -16.95 -8.67 20.32
N GLN A 3 -16.67 -7.56 19.65
CA GLN A 3 -15.56 -7.50 18.72
C GLN A 3 -14.28 -7.42 19.56
N ASN A 4 -13.28 -8.24 19.22
CA ASN A 4 -11.94 -8.07 19.80
C ASN A 4 -11.50 -6.63 19.54
N PRO A 5 -11.04 -5.89 20.56
CA PRO A 5 -10.55 -4.54 20.34
C PRO A 5 -9.38 -4.59 19.33
N PRO A 6 -9.29 -3.60 18.41
CA PRO A 6 -8.19 -3.53 17.46
C PRO A 6 -6.85 -3.52 18.20
N HIS A 7 -5.84 -4.17 17.62
CA HIS A 7 -4.48 -4.09 18.15
C HIS A 7 -3.98 -2.65 18.04
N ILE A 8 -3.24 -2.18 19.04
CA ILE A 8 -2.66 -0.83 19.01
C ILE A 8 -1.55 -0.74 17.96
N LEU A 9 -0.84 -1.84 17.71
CA LEU A 9 0.27 -1.95 16.75
C LEU A 9 0.20 -3.27 15.98
N ASP A 10 0.83 -3.32 14.81
CA ASP A 10 1.00 -4.59 14.08
C ASP A 10 1.75 -5.61 14.95
N ILE A 11 1.25 -6.84 15.02
CA ILE A 11 1.93 -7.89 15.78
C ILE A 11 3.24 -8.29 15.10
N GLU A 12 4.23 -8.68 15.89
CA GLU A 12 5.42 -9.33 15.32
C GLU A 12 5.07 -10.73 14.80
N LEU A 13 5.48 -11.00 13.58
CA LEU A 13 5.37 -12.32 12.94
C LEU A 13 6.76 -12.89 12.70
N GLY A 14 6.97 -14.12 13.17
CA GLY A 14 8.14 -14.92 12.88
C GLY A 14 7.89 -15.96 11.77
N PRO A 15 8.94 -16.58 11.22
CA PRO A 15 8.79 -17.67 10.24
C PRO A 15 7.90 -18.81 10.73
N HIS A 16 7.92 -19.12 12.02
CA HIS A 16 7.14 -20.19 12.63
C HIS A 16 5.62 -19.95 12.52
N ASP A 17 5.18 -18.69 12.55
CA ASP A 17 3.78 -18.32 12.42
C ASP A 17 3.24 -18.67 11.03
N ILE A 18 4.07 -18.46 10.00
CA ILE A 18 3.71 -18.82 8.63
C ILE A 18 3.84 -20.32 8.43
N GLN A 19 4.90 -20.93 8.96
CA GLN A 19 5.11 -22.39 8.88
C GLN A 19 3.96 -23.18 9.50
N ALA A 20 3.25 -22.61 10.48
CA ALA A 20 2.09 -23.24 11.11
C ALA A 20 0.83 -23.30 10.21
N LEU A 21 0.77 -22.58 9.08
CA LEU A 21 -0.40 -22.49 8.18
C LEU A 21 -0.63 -23.76 7.34
N ASN A 22 -0.76 -24.91 7.97
CA ASN A 22 -0.82 -26.23 7.35
C ASN A 22 -2.25 -26.76 7.09
N GLY A 23 -3.26 -25.92 7.28
CA GLY A 23 -4.66 -26.28 7.12
C GLY A 23 -5.61 -25.12 7.38
N ALA A 24 -6.88 -25.28 7.03
CA ALA A 24 -7.91 -24.24 7.18
C ALA A 24 -8.07 -23.77 8.63
N ASP A 25 -7.94 -24.68 9.60
CA ASP A 25 -8.03 -24.35 11.03
C ASP A 25 -6.85 -23.48 11.48
N ALA A 26 -5.64 -23.77 10.99
CA ALA A 26 -4.45 -22.98 11.29
C ALA A 26 -4.53 -21.59 10.64
N VAL A 27 -5.05 -21.50 9.42
CA VAL A 27 -5.33 -20.22 8.75
C VAL A 27 -6.34 -19.40 9.54
N ALA A 28 -7.44 -20.01 10.00
CA ALA A 28 -8.42 -19.32 10.84
C ALA A 28 -7.81 -18.83 12.16
N ALA A 29 -7.04 -19.67 12.85
CA ALA A 29 -6.36 -19.28 14.09
C ALA A 29 -5.36 -18.12 13.87
N PHE A 30 -4.68 -18.08 12.72
CA PHE A 30 -3.80 -16.99 12.34
C PHE A 30 -4.58 -15.67 12.19
N PHE A 31 -5.70 -15.66 11.47
CA PHE A 31 -6.54 -14.45 11.34
C PHE A 31 -7.19 -14.03 12.66
N ALA A 32 -7.60 -14.98 13.51
CA ALA A 32 -8.09 -14.68 14.85
C ALA A 32 -7.04 -13.95 15.69
N ARG A 33 -5.77 -14.43 15.67
CA ARG A 33 -4.65 -13.76 16.34
C ARG A 33 -4.37 -12.37 15.77
N LEU A 34 -4.55 -12.18 14.47
CA LEU A 34 -4.44 -10.88 13.82
C LEU A 34 -5.59 -9.91 14.17
N GLY A 35 -6.62 -10.34 14.92
CA GLY A 35 -7.73 -9.47 15.35
C GLY A 35 -8.94 -9.48 14.41
N TYR A 36 -9.03 -10.45 13.50
CA TYR A 36 -10.23 -10.63 12.68
C TYR A 36 -11.29 -11.45 13.40
N SER A 37 -12.56 -11.15 13.14
CA SER A 37 -13.69 -11.96 13.59
C SER A 37 -13.78 -13.28 12.81
N THR A 38 -13.43 -14.39 13.46
CA THR A 38 -13.46 -15.74 12.87
C THR A 38 -14.60 -16.63 13.39
N ASP A 39 -15.43 -16.12 14.30
CA ASP A 39 -16.54 -16.87 14.91
C ASP A 39 -17.63 -17.24 13.89
N VAL A 40 -17.67 -16.49 12.80
CA VAL A 40 -18.54 -16.67 11.63
C VAL A 40 -18.00 -17.68 10.62
N ARG A 41 -16.90 -18.38 10.93
CA ARG A 41 -16.28 -19.31 10.00
C ARG A 41 -17.27 -20.39 9.57
N MET A 42 -17.48 -20.51 8.27
CA MET A 42 -18.40 -21.48 7.71
C MET A 42 -17.95 -21.96 6.32
N PRO A 43 -18.20 -23.25 5.99
CA PRO A 43 -18.05 -23.74 4.63
C PRO A 43 -18.93 -22.95 3.65
N GLN A 44 -18.42 -22.74 2.44
CA GLN A 44 -19.10 -22.03 1.36
C GLN A 44 -19.13 -22.91 0.11
N THR A 45 -20.09 -22.63 -0.77
CA THR A 45 -20.19 -23.29 -2.07
C THR A 45 -19.98 -22.27 -3.20
N PRO A 46 -19.50 -22.72 -4.38
CA PRO A 46 -19.40 -21.84 -5.53
C PRO A 46 -20.72 -21.13 -5.87
N GLU A 47 -21.86 -21.81 -5.69
CA GLU A 47 -23.20 -21.26 -5.94
C GLU A 47 -23.54 -20.11 -4.99
N ASN A 48 -23.27 -20.25 -3.69
CA ASN A 48 -23.43 -19.17 -2.71
C ASN A 48 -22.53 -17.97 -3.05
N LEU A 49 -21.37 -18.26 -3.63
CA LEU A 49 -20.42 -17.26 -4.11
C LEU A 49 -20.72 -16.76 -5.54
N GLY A 50 -21.84 -17.17 -6.15
CA GLY A 50 -22.23 -16.71 -7.48
C GLY A 50 -21.22 -17.07 -8.57
N ILE A 51 -20.37 -18.06 -8.31
CA ILE A 51 -19.36 -18.58 -9.22
C ILE A 51 -20.06 -19.60 -10.11
N ALA A 52 -20.61 -19.15 -11.25
CA ALA A 52 -21.38 -19.99 -12.16
C ALA A 52 -20.53 -20.65 -13.27
N ALA A 53 -19.36 -20.07 -13.59
CA ALA A 53 -18.55 -20.54 -14.70
C ALA A 53 -17.89 -21.88 -14.36
N GLU A 54 -18.20 -22.92 -15.13
CA GLU A 54 -17.69 -24.29 -14.91
C GLU A 54 -16.15 -24.37 -14.89
N SER A 55 -15.50 -23.55 -15.72
CA SER A 55 -14.03 -23.40 -15.74
C SER A 55 -13.45 -22.88 -14.43
N THR A 56 -14.26 -22.20 -13.62
CA THR A 56 -13.87 -21.66 -12.30
C THR A 56 -14.32 -22.57 -11.16
N THR A 57 -15.46 -23.26 -11.28
CA THR A 57 -15.95 -24.17 -10.23
C THR A 57 -15.19 -25.49 -10.20
N ARG A 58 -14.88 -26.07 -11.37
CA ARG A 58 -14.25 -27.40 -11.48
C ARG A 58 -12.92 -27.53 -10.73
N PRO A 59 -12.03 -26.52 -10.72
CA PRO A 59 -10.79 -26.59 -9.93
C PRO A 59 -11.00 -26.46 -8.42
N ILE A 60 -12.14 -25.93 -7.95
CA ILE A 60 -12.39 -25.67 -6.52
C ILE A 60 -12.74 -26.98 -5.82
N GLN A 61 -11.94 -27.34 -4.83
CA GLN A 61 -12.18 -28.51 -3.98
C GLN A 61 -12.95 -28.13 -2.71
N LYS A 62 -12.60 -26.99 -2.10
CA LYS A 62 -13.24 -26.50 -0.88
C LYS A 62 -13.18 -24.98 -0.80
N ILE A 63 -14.20 -24.38 -0.17
CA ILE A 63 -14.23 -22.95 0.13
C ILE A 63 -14.67 -22.77 1.59
N ASP A 64 -13.91 -22.00 2.36
CA ASP A 64 -14.26 -21.60 3.72
C ASP A 64 -14.27 -20.06 3.80
N LEU A 65 -15.34 -19.48 4.36
CA LEU A 65 -15.29 -18.11 4.88
C LEU A 65 -14.49 -18.16 6.18
N ILE A 66 -13.32 -17.54 6.22
CA ILE A 66 -12.40 -17.58 7.36
C ILE A 66 -12.71 -16.47 8.36
N ALA A 67 -12.95 -15.26 7.86
CA ALA A 67 -13.28 -14.11 8.69
C ALA A 67 -14.26 -13.18 8.00
N ASP A 68 -15.12 -12.53 8.79
CA ASP A 68 -16.05 -11.52 8.31
C ASP A 68 -16.13 -10.34 9.28
N GLN A 69 -15.80 -9.16 8.78
CA GLN A 69 -15.92 -7.89 9.50
C GLN A 69 -17.08 -7.11 8.88
N GLU A 70 -18.25 -7.30 9.47
CA GLU A 70 -19.49 -6.58 9.13
C GLU A 70 -19.91 -6.70 7.66
N SER A 71 -19.52 -7.77 6.97
CA SER A 71 -19.70 -7.97 5.52
C SER A 71 -19.03 -6.88 4.66
N LEU A 72 -18.18 -6.06 5.26
CA LEU A 72 -17.42 -4.99 4.61
C LEU A 72 -15.99 -5.43 4.28
N PHE A 73 -15.40 -6.33 5.07
CA PHE A 73 -14.13 -6.97 4.75
C PHE A 73 -14.19 -8.45 5.09
N GLN A 74 -14.02 -9.30 4.08
CA GLN A 74 -14.15 -10.75 4.20
C GLN A 74 -12.89 -11.47 3.74
N VAL A 75 -12.52 -12.52 4.47
CA VAL A 75 -11.39 -13.40 4.15
C VAL A 75 -11.93 -14.76 3.76
N TYR A 76 -11.63 -15.21 2.53
CA TYR A 76 -12.03 -16.53 2.05
C TYR A 76 -10.80 -17.39 1.79
N LEU A 77 -10.89 -18.67 2.12
CA LEU A 77 -9.90 -19.68 1.77
C LEU A 77 -10.47 -20.58 0.67
N PHE A 78 -9.73 -20.70 -0.42
CA PHE A 78 -10.03 -21.60 -1.53
C PHE A 78 -8.95 -22.67 -1.63
N GLU A 79 -9.37 -23.92 -1.42
CA GLU A 79 -8.56 -25.09 -1.76
C GLU A 79 -8.86 -25.48 -3.20
N LEU A 80 -7.85 -25.42 -4.06
CA LEU A 80 -7.94 -25.65 -5.50
C LEU A 80 -7.14 -26.90 -5.88
N THR A 81 -7.50 -27.55 -6.98
CA THR A 81 -6.70 -28.65 -7.54
C THR A 81 -5.33 -28.15 -8.02
N SER A 82 -5.26 -26.90 -8.49
CA SER A 82 -4.02 -26.17 -8.75
C SER A 82 -4.26 -24.66 -8.70
N VAL A 83 -3.26 -23.90 -8.24
CA VAL A 83 -3.32 -22.43 -8.25
C VAL A 83 -2.64 -21.92 -9.52
N THR A 84 -3.38 -21.22 -10.37
CA THR A 84 -2.87 -20.64 -11.62
C THR A 84 -3.31 -19.18 -11.75
N VAL A 85 -2.56 -18.37 -12.52
CA VAL A 85 -2.95 -16.99 -12.83
C VAL A 85 -4.36 -16.91 -13.44
N GLY A 86 -4.73 -17.92 -14.24
CA GLY A 86 -6.08 -18.04 -14.81
C GLY A 86 -7.16 -18.21 -13.73
N HIS A 87 -6.95 -19.13 -12.79
CA HIS A 87 -7.87 -19.35 -11.67
C HIS A 87 -7.97 -18.11 -10.77
N THR A 88 -6.86 -17.48 -10.42
CA THR A 88 -6.83 -16.25 -9.61
C THR A 88 -7.62 -15.12 -10.27
N ARG A 89 -7.43 -14.89 -11.58
CA ARG A 89 -8.17 -13.87 -12.33
C ARG A 89 -9.67 -14.20 -12.45
N ALA A 90 -10.01 -15.47 -12.62
CA ALA A 90 -11.39 -15.91 -12.70
C ALA A 90 -12.14 -15.72 -11.38
N LEU A 91 -11.52 -16.10 -10.26
CA LEU A 91 -12.03 -15.85 -8.91
C LEU A 91 -12.18 -14.35 -8.64
N ALA A 92 -11.15 -13.54 -8.92
CA ALA A 92 -11.24 -12.09 -8.75
C ALA A 92 -12.43 -11.48 -9.51
N ARG A 93 -12.69 -11.94 -10.74
CA ARG A 93 -13.85 -11.51 -11.54
C ARG A 93 -15.19 -11.90 -10.92
N ALA A 94 -15.30 -13.07 -10.28
CA ALA A 94 -16.53 -13.49 -9.61
C ALA A 94 -16.88 -12.58 -8.42
N PHE A 95 -15.88 -11.98 -7.78
CA PHE A 95 -16.06 -11.05 -6.66
C PHE A 95 -16.20 -9.57 -7.09
N ARG A 96 -16.04 -9.25 -8.38
CA ARG A 96 -16.06 -7.88 -8.92
C ARG A 96 -17.29 -7.08 -8.49
N ASN A 97 -18.49 -7.67 -8.66
CA ASN A 97 -19.77 -7.01 -8.48
C ASN A 97 -20.35 -7.19 -7.07
N ARG A 98 -19.61 -7.83 -6.17
CA ARG A 98 -20.06 -8.05 -4.79
C ARG A 98 -19.76 -6.82 -3.94
N ALA A 99 -20.62 -6.50 -2.97
CA ALA A 99 -20.37 -5.43 -2.00
C ALA A 99 -19.25 -5.83 -1.04
N GLY A 100 -18.50 -4.86 -0.50
CA GLY A 100 -17.39 -5.13 0.44
C GLY A 100 -16.05 -5.44 -0.22
N ASN A 101 -15.05 -5.61 0.62
CA ASN A 101 -13.65 -5.85 0.29
C ASN A 101 -13.24 -7.28 0.61
N TYR A 102 -12.30 -7.82 -0.15
CA TYR A 102 -12.01 -9.25 -0.12
C TYR A 102 -10.52 -9.53 -0.13
N LEU A 103 -10.12 -10.42 0.77
CA LEU A 103 -8.83 -11.10 0.76
C LEU A 103 -9.08 -12.58 0.51
N LEU A 104 -8.57 -13.10 -0.60
CA LEU A 104 -8.68 -14.52 -0.93
C LEU A 104 -7.35 -15.22 -0.61
N ILE A 105 -7.39 -16.36 0.05
CA ILE A 105 -6.24 -17.22 0.28
C ILE A 105 -6.41 -18.42 -0.64
N LEU A 106 -5.49 -18.60 -1.58
CA LEU A 106 -5.55 -19.69 -2.55
C LEU A 106 -4.43 -20.68 -2.27
N THR A 107 -4.76 -21.96 -2.23
CA THR A 107 -3.77 -23.03 -2.08
C THR A 107 -4.25 -24.32 -2.72
N SER A 108 -3.31 -25.20 -3.07
CA SER A 108 -3.62 -26.58 -3.49
C SER A 108 -3.19 -27.63 -2.48
N ASP A 109 -2.23 -27.31 -1.61
CA ASP A 109 -1.57 -28.29 -0.74
C ASP A 109 -1.07 -27.69 0.59
N TYR A 110 -1.35 -26.41 0.86
CA TYR A 110 -0.82 -25.65 2.00
C TYR A 110 0.71 -25.55 2.05
N GLU A 111 1.45 -25.97 1.01
CA GLU A 111 2.89 -25.68 0.91
C GLU A 111 3.12 -24.29 0.33
N ARG A 112 2.30 -23.90 -0.64
CA ARG A 112 2.24 -22.56 -1.20
C ARG A 112 0.89 -21.91 -0.92
N LEU A 113 0.91 -20.68 -0.43
CA LEU A 113 -0.26 -19.87 -0.11
C LEU A 113 -0.20 -18.56 -0.89
N ASP A 114 -1.18 -18.31 -1.75
CA ASP A 114 -1.33 -17.02 -2.43
C ASP A 114 -2.35 -16.17 -1.66
N PHE A 115 -1.90 -15.10 -1.01
CA PHE A 115 -2.76 -14.11 -0.37
C PHE A 115 -3.12 -13.02 -1.38
N VAL A 116 -4.36 -13.03 -1.85
CA VAL A 116 -4.85 -12.23 -2.97
C VAL A 116 -5.81 -11.15 -2.49
N LEU A 117 -5.33 -9.92 -2.40
CA LEU A 117 -6.16 -8.76 -2.10
C LEU A 117 -6.86 -8.27 -3.38
N LEU A 118 -8.18 -8.09 -3.33
CA LEU A 118 -8.95 -7.62 -4.48
C LEU A 118 -9.05 -6.10 -4.50
N GLU A 119 -8.34 -5.47 -5.43
CA GLU A 119 -8.40 -4.04 -5.71
C GLU A 119 -9.53 -3.74 -6.71
N LYS A 120 -10.54 -2.97 -6.31
CA LYS A 120 -11.58 -2.49 -7.23
C LYS A 120 -11.23 -1.10 -7.72
N TYR A 121 -11.40 -0.85 -9.01
CA TYR A 121 -11.12 0.45 -9.60
C TYR A 121 -12.18 0.81 -10.62
N LEU A 122 -12.46 2.10 -10.76
CA LEU A 122 -13.26 2.61 -11.86
C LEU A 122 -12.34 2.87 -13.05
N PRO A 123 -12.61 2.31 -14.23
CA PRO A 123 -11.84 2.64 -15.42
C PRO A 123 -11.94 4.15 -15.69
N VAL A 124 -10.79 4.82 -15.74
CA VAL A 124 -10.73 6.18 -16.27
C VAL A 124 -11.11 6.07 -17.76
N GLY A 125 -12.20 6.73 -18.16
CA GLY A 125 -12.66 6.67 -19.54
C GLY A 125 -11.61 7.30 -20.44
N SER A 126 -11.27 6.63 -21.54
CA SER A 126 -10.65 7.31 -22.67
C SER A 126 -11.51 8.51 -23.03
N THR A 127 -10.91 9.68 -23.14
CA THR A 127 -11.54 10.96 -23.48
C THR A 127 -12.17 11.00 -24.90
N ASP A 128 -12.19 9.87 -25.60
CA ASP A 128 -12.84 9.73 -26.89
C ASP A 128 -14.32 9.38 -26.70
N GLY A 129 -15.16 10.36 -27.01
CA GLY A 129 -16.60 10.41 -26.74
C GLY A 129 -17.48 9.44 -27.52
N SER A 130 -17.25 8.13 -27.40
CA SER A 130 -18.12 7.13 -28.00
C SER A 130 -18.22 5.87 -27.14
N ASN A 131 -18.93 5.99 -26.01
CA ASN A 131 -19.84 4.95 -25.51
C ASN A 131 -20.47 5.40 -24.18
N ILE A 132 -21.77 5.69 -24.22
CA ILE A 132 -22.63 5.83 -23.03
C ILE A 132 -22.97 4.40 -22.51
N GLY A 133 -21.95 3.57 -22.33
CA GLY A 133 -22.06 2.32 -21.60
C GLY A 133 -21.78 2.61 -20.13
N GLN A 134 -22.56 2.03 -19.21
CA GLN A 134 -22.25 2.10 -17.78
C GLN A 134 -20.78 1.68 -17.57
N LYS A 135 -19.96 2.58 -17.02
CA LYS A 135 -18.56 2.28 -16.66
C LYS A 135 -18.59 1.12 -15.66
N GLN A 136 -18.23 -0.07 -16.13
CA GLN A 136 -18.18 -1.25 -15.26
C GLN A 136 -16.96 -1.17 -14.35
N VAL A 137 -17.16 -1.47 -13.07
CA VAL A 137 -16.09 -1.56 -12.07
C VAL A 137 -15.07 -2.62 -12.53
N GLY A 138 -13.80 -2.24 -12.63
CA GLY A 138 -12.68 -3.15 -12.81
C GLY A 138 -12.28 -3.80 -11.48
N VAL A 139 -11.65 -4.97 -11.56
CA VAL A 139 -11.04 -5.64 -10.41
C VAL A 139 -9.66 -6.14 -10.79
N ARG A 140 -8.68 -5.85 -9.94
CA ARG A 140 -7.29 -6.24 -10.07
C ARG A 140 -6.88 -7.07 -8.84
N PRO A 141 -6.44 -8.33 -9.00
CA PRO A 141 -5.86 -9.08 -7.89
C PRO A 141 -4.44 -8.58 -7.62
N ARG A 142 -4.14 -8.26 -6.36
CA ARG A 142 -2.79 -8.05 -5.82
C ARG A 142 -2.38 -9.33 -5.10
N VAL A 143 -1.34 -10.02 -5.59
CA VAL A 143 -1.01 -11.38 -5.15
C VAL A 143 0.29 -11.35 -4.37
N LEU A 144 0.26 -11.82 -3.13
CA LEU A 144 1.45 -12.14 -2.35
C LEU A 144 1.59 -13.67 -2.29
N THR A 145 2.56 -14.23 -3.00
CA THR A 145 2.83 -15.67 -3.01
C THR A 145 3.77 -16.04 -1.87
N VAL A 146 3.40 -16.97 -1.02
CA VAL A 146 4.20 -17.36 0.15
C VAL A 146 4.48 -18.86 0.16
N GLU A 147 5.77 -19.20 0.14
CA GLU A 147 6.25 -20.57 0.40
C GLU A 147 6.24 -20.83 1.91
N ARG A 148 5.29 -21.64 2.39
CA ARG A 148 5.02 -21.85 3.83
C ARG A 148 6.26 -22.31 4.59
N ARG A 149 7.06 -23.21 4.02
CA ARG A 149 8.26 -23.76 4.69
C ARG A 149 9.40 -22.76 4.79
N LYS A 150 9.45 -21.77 3.90
CA LYS A 150 10.56 -20.82 3.80
C LYS A 150 10.03 -19.40 3.50
N PRO A 151 9.26 -18.81 4.44
CA PRO A 151 8.83 -17.44 4.29
C PRO A 151 10.06 -16.52 4.30
N ASP A 152 10.08 -15.54 3.42
CA ASP A 152 11.13 -14.53 3.41
C ASP A 152 10.74 -13.33 4.29
N ARG A 153 11.63 -12.34 4.35
CA ARG A 153 11.40 -11.14 5.16
C ARG A 153 10.32 -10.23 4.57
N VAL A 154 10.11 -10.24 3.25
CA VAL A 154 9.07 -9.45 2.58
C VAL A 154 7.71 -10.03 2.93
N HIS A 155 7.56 -11.36 2.86
CA HIS A 155 6.35 -12.07 3.27
C HIS A 155 5.98 -11.72 4.72
N LEU A 156 6.92 -11.86 5.65
CA LEU A 156 6.67 -11.54 7.06
C LEU A 156 6.28 -10.07 7.26
N ARG A 157 6.92 -9.15 6.54
CA ARG A 157 6.63 -7.71 6.62
C ARG A 157 5.26 -7.34 6.05
N VAL A 158 4.83 -7.97 4.96
CA VAL A 158 3.51 -7.72 4.38
C VAL A 158 2.43 -8.39 5.23
N LEU A 159 2.65 -9.64 5.63
CA LEU A 159 1.68 -10.40 6.42
C LEU A 159 1.49 -9.81 7.83
N ARG A 160 2.50 -9.21 8.46
CA ARG A 160 2.28 -8.50 9.75
C ARG A 160 1.32 -7.31 9.59
N ARG A 161 1.29 -6.68 8.41
CA ARG A 161 0.35 -5.58 8.12
C ARG A 161 -1.09 -6.06 8.01
N LEU A 162 -1.33 -7.38 7.94
CA LEU A 162 -2.68 -7.91 8.06
C LEU A 162 -3.26 -7.70 9.46
N THR A 163 -2.45 -7.44 10.51
CA THR A 163 -2.96 -7.17 11.85
C THR A 163 -4.07 -6.13 11.81
N TRP A 164 -5.20 -6.40 12.44
CA TRP A 164 -6.31 -5.47 12.53
C TRP A 164 -5.96 -4.37 13.54
N THR A 165 -5.66 -3.18 13.04
CA THR A 165 -5.27 -2.01 13.84
C THR A 165 -6.15 -0.81 13.59
N GLU A 166 -6.86 -0.79 12.47
CA GLU A 166 -7.65 0.37 12.05
C GLU A 166 -9.04 0.39 12.68
N SER A 167 -9.63 1.58 12.71
CA SER A 167 -10.95 1.84 13.30
C SER A 167 -12.10 1.15 12.57
N ASP A 168 -11.94 0.88 11.28
CA ASP A 168 -13.00 0.36 10.43
C ASP A 168 -12.47 -0.46 9.23
N PRO A 169 -13.33 -1.26 8.58
CA PRO A 169 -12.93 -2.13 7.48
C PRO A 169 -12.40 -1.42 6.22
N PHE A 170 -12.76 -0.16 5.99
CA PHE A 170 -12.25 0.60 4.84
C PHE A 170 -10.83 1.09 5.11
N ALA A 171 -10.59 1.68 6.28
CA ALA A 171 -9.25 2.08 6.70
C ALA A 171 -8.30 0.87 6.74
N GLN A 172 -8.76 -0.27 7.26
CA GLN A 172 -7.98 -1.49 7.24
C GLN A 172 -7.67 -1.93 5.80
N TYR A 173 -8.64 -1.87 4.88
CA TYR A 173 -8.42 -2.21 3.48
C TYR A 173 -7.36 -1.31 2.81
N ASP A 174 -7.42 0.00 3.04
CA ASP A 174 -6.44 0.96 2.51
C ASP A 174 -5.03 0.70 3.06
N LYS A 175 -4.94 0.29 4.34
CA LYS A 175 -3.70 -0.18 4.96
C LYS A 175 -3.10 -1.37 4.21
N LEU A 176 -3.94 -2.34 3.85
CA LEU A 176 -3.51 -3.54 3.12
C LEU A 176 -3.11 -3.23 1.69
N LEU A 177 -3.88 -2.39 0.98
CA LEU A 177 -3.52 -1.92 -0.36
C LEU A 177 -2.12 -1.30 -0.38
N SER A 178 -1.84 -0.44 0.61
CA SER A 178 -0.52 0.18 0.76
C SER A 178 0.59 -0.86 1.01
N ALA A 179 0.35 -1.85 1.87
CA ALA A 179 1.32 -2.91 2.15
C ALA A 179 1.62 -3.79 0.92
N TYR A 180 0.60 -4.10 0.12
CA TYR A 180 0.74 -4.88 -1.11
C TYR A 180 1.43 -4.10 -2.23
N ALA A 181 1.13 -2.81 -2.37
CA ALA A 181 1.83 -1.95 -3.33
C ALA A 181 3.35 -2.00 -3.08
N ILE A 182 3.79 -1.85 -1.83
CA ILE A 182 5.20 -1.92 -1.44
C ILE A 182 5.84 -3.28 -1.78
N ALA A 183 5.08 -4.38 -1.68
CA ALA A 183 5.56 -5.72 -2.02
C ALA A 183 5.82 -5.87 -3.53
N ASP A 184 4.88 -5.41 -4.37
CA ASP A 184 5.00 -5.45 -5.83
C ASP A 184 6.28 -4.71 -6.31
N TRP A 185 6.58 -3.54 -5.73
CA TRP A 185 7.82 -2.80 -6.05
C TRP A 185 9.10 -3.51 -5.59
N SER A 186 9.03 -4.32 -4.54
CA SER A 186 10.20 -5.01 -3.99
C SER A 186 10.63 -6.23 -4.82
N GLU A 187 9.71 -6.89 -5.52
CA GLU A 187 10.05 -8.00 -6.43
C GLU A 187 10.62 -7.50 -7.77
N GLU A 188 10.13 -6.37 -8.30
CA GLU A 188 10.49 -5.90 -9.64
C GLU A 188 11.86 -5.18 -9.68
N PHE A 189 12.38 -4.69 -8.53
CA PHE A 189 13.61 -3.86 -8.52
C PHE A 189 14.69 -4.17 -7.45
N PHE A 190 14.52 -5.08 -6.47
CA PHE A 190 15.50 -5.19 -5.38
C PHE A 190 15.88 -6.62 -4.96
N ASN A 191 17.06 -7.07 -5.40
CA ASN A 191 17.69 -8.34 -5.01
C ASN A 191 18.68 -8.21 -3.85
N ASN A 192 18.72 -7.09 -3.11
CA ASN A 192 19.65 -6.92 -1.99
C ASN A 192 18.97 -6.66 -0.64
N ARG A 193 19.29 -7.57 0.29
CA ARG A 193 18.87 -7.61 1.69
C ARG A 193 19.50 -6.47 2.49
N ALA A 194 18.68 -5.64 3.15
CA ALA A 194 18.86 -5.14 4.53
C ALA A 194 17.92 -3.98 4.91
N LEU A 195 17.23 -3.33 3.99
CA LEU A 195 17.00 -1.87 4.11
C LEU A 195 15.54 -1.41 4.04
N PHE A 196 14.56 -2.07 4.66
CA PHE A 196 13.17 -1.66 4.38
C PHE A 196 12.23 -1.68 5.59
N SER A 197 12.45 -0.71 6.48
CA SER A 197 11.40 -0.11 7.33
C SER A 197 10.62 0.92 6.49
N ASP A 198 9.35 1.19 6.82
CA ASP A 198 8.55 2.30 6.24
C ASP A 198 9.28 3.66 6.34
N TYR A 199 10.27 3.75 7.23
CA TYR A 199 11.21 4.86 7.36
C TYR A 199 12.19 5.01 6.16
N TYR A 200 12.62 3.89 5.54
CA TYR A 200 13.59 3.90 4.43
C TYR A 200 12.94 4.10 3.07
N LEU A 201 11.77 3.53 2.78
CA LEU A 201 11.10 3.72 1.47
C LEU A 201 10.62 5.16 1.26
N GLY A 202 10.07 5.79 2.30
CA GLY A 202 9.72 7.20 2.26
C GLY A 202 10.94 8.11 2.20
N ARG A 203 12.07 7.68 2.77
CA ARG A 203 13.32 8.44 2.75
C ARG A 203 14.09 8.27 1.45
N GLU A 204 14.14 7.08 0.85
CA GLU A 204 14.80 6.81 -0.43
C GLU A 204 14.04 7.42 -1.61
N LEU A 205 12.70 7.35 -1.65
CA LEU A 205 11.93 8.04 -2.69
C LEU A 205 12.10 9.57 -2.60
N VAL A 206 12.08 10.12 -1.39
CA VAL A 206 12.33 11.55 -1.14
C VAL A 206 13.78 11.90 -1.47
N ASP A 207 14.75 11.11 -0.99
CA ASP A 207 16.17 11.35 -1.22
C ASP A 207 16.51 11.23 -2.72
N GLU A 208 15.94 10.27 -3.46
CA GLU A 208 16.09 10.15 -4.92
C GLU A 208 15.38 11.28 -5.68
N LEU A 209 14.14 11.63 -5.30
CA LEU A 209 13.41 12.76 -5.89
C LEU A 209 14.18 14.08 -5.69
N PHE A 210 14.88 14.22 -4.56
CA PHE A 210 15.70 15.39 -4.23
C PHE A 210 17.21 15.20 -4.47
N ASP A 211 17.63 14.11 -5.12
CA ASP A 211 19.03 13.94 -5.54
C ASP A 211 19.35 14.71 -6.82
N LEU A 212 18.33 15.27 -7.48
CA LEU A 212 18.54 16.23 -8.56
C LEU A 212 19.42 17.39 -8.08
N LYS A 213 20.54 17.64 -8.76
CA LYS A 213 21.45 18.77 -8.48
C LYS A 213 21.42 19.76 -9.64
N VAL A 214 21.11 21.01 -9.32
CA VAL A 214 21.14 22.17 -10.22
C VAL A 214 22.23 23.11 -9.74
N LEU A 215 23.21 23.38 -10.60
CA LEU A 215 24.30 24.31 -10.34
C LEU A 215 24.21 25.49 -11.31
N ASP A 216 24.16 26.70 -10.77
CA ASP A 216 24.42 27.93 -11.51
C ASP A 216 25.82 28.47 -11.14
N PRO A 217 26.82 28.33 -12.02
CA PRO A 217 28.21 28.69 -11.71
C PRO A 217 28.48 30.20 -11.75
N ALA A 218 27.51 31.02 -12.17
CA ALA A 218 27.62 32.47 -12.25
C ALA A 218 26.27 33.12 -11.94
N MET A 219 25.75 32.85 -10.74
CA MET A 219 24.33 33.05 -10.44
C MET A 219 23.88 34.50 -10.43
N GLY A 220 24.78 35.47 -10.21
CA GLY A 220 24.44 36.88 -10.15
C GLY A 220 23.33 37.15 -9.14
N SER A 221 22.18 37.61 -9.61
CA SER A 221 21.00 37.87 -8.76
C SER A 221 20.22 36.63 -8.32
N GLY A 222 20.63 35.43 -8.76
CA GLY A 222 19.97 34.16 -8.43
C GLY A 222 18.63 33.93 -9.14
N HIS A 223 18.24 34.77 -10.10
CA HIS A 223 16.92 34.69 -10.74
C HIS A 223 16.66 33.34 -11.41
N PHE A 224 17.66 32.76 -12.08
CA PHE A 224 17.57 31.42 -12.66
C PHE A 224 17.31 30.35 -11.59
N LEU A 225 18.00 30.41 -10.46
CA LEU A 225 17.85 29.44 -9.37
C LEU A 225 16.46 29.53 -8.73
N VAL A 226 15.92 30.75 -8.56
CA VAL A 226 14.55 30.95 -8.05
C VAL A 226 13.53 30.28 -8.96
N GLU A 227 13.60 30.54 -10.27
CA GLU A 227 12.69 29.93 -11.26
C GLU A 227 12.88 28.40 -11.34
N ALA A 228 14.11 27.91 -11.24
CA ALA A 228 14.40 26.48 -11.21
C ALA A 228 13.80 25.79 -9.98
N VAL A 229 13.89 26.41 -8.80
CA VAL A 229 13.24 25.91 -7.58
C VAL A 229 11.73 25.81 -7.76
N ASP A 230 11.10 26.85 -8.32
CA ASP A 230 9.66 26.86 -8.56
C ASP A 230 9.25 25.77 -9.55
N TYR A 231 9.95 25.67 -10.68
CA TYR A 231 9.69 24.64 -11.69
C TYR A 231 9.83 23.21 -11.14
N ILE A 232 10.90 22.93 -10.41
CA ILE A 232 11.14 21.60 -9.83
C ILE A 232 10.09 21.28 -8.78
N THR A 233 9.72 22.27 -7.94
CA THR A 233 8.70 22.09 -6.90
C THR A 233 7.34 21.74 -7.52
N ASP A 234 6.93 22.46 -8.56
CA ASP A 234 5.67 22.20 -9.25
C ASP A 234 5.67 20.81 -9.90
N LYS A 235 6.78 20.39 -10.53
CA LYS A 235 6.87 19.05 -11.12
C LYS A 235 6.92 17.92 -10.10
N ALA A 236 7.60 18.13 -8.99
CA ALA A 236 7.55 17.20 -7.87
C ALA A 236 6.13 17.09 -7.32
N LEU A 237 5.42 18.21 -7.17
CA LEU A 237 4.04 18.22 -6.69
C LEU A 237 3.08 17.53 -7.67
N ASP A 238 3.18 17.83 -8.98
CA ASP A 238 2.42 17.16 -10.05
C ASP A 238 2.63 15.65 -9.98
N PHE A 239 3.88 15.21 -9.84
CA PHE A 239 4.24 13.80 -9.72
C PHE A 239 3.64 13.18 -8.46
N LEU A 240 3.81 13.80 -7.29
CA LEU A 240 3.26 13.29 -6.04
C LEU A 240 1.72 13.24 -6.05
N ASN A 241 1.06 14.23 -6.66
CA ASN A 241 -0.40 14.26 -6.80
C ASN A 241 -0.92 13.21 -7.80
N ALA A 242 -0.13 12.85 -8.82
CA ALA A 242 -0.47 11.77 -9.74
C ALA A 242 -0.47 10.38 -9.05
N PHE A 243 0.16 10.27 -7.88
CA PHE A 243 0.16 9.08 -7.02
C PHE A 243 -0.36 9.42 -5.62
N PRO A 244 -1.70 9.50 -5.43
CA PRO A 244 -2.31 9.92 -4.15
C PRO A 244 -1.88 9.08 -2.94
N TRP A 245 -1.41 7.86 -3.19
CA TRP A 245 -0.95 6.91 -2.18
C TRP A 245 0.58 6.74 -2.25
N ASN A 246 1.33 7.81 -2.02
CA ASN A 246 2.79 7.78 -1.96
C ASN A 246 3.33 8.01 -0.53
N PRO A 247 4.46 7.40 -0.16
CA PRO A 247 5.05 7.54 1.18
C PRO A 247 5.64 8.94 1.44
N ALA A 248 5.77 9.79 0.42
CA ALA A 248 6.31 11.14 0.56
C ALA A 248 5.32 12.08 1.29
N PHE A 249 4.00 11.90 1.15
CA PHE A 249 3.02 12.67 1.94
C PHE A 249 3.17 12.45 3.45
N ALA A 250 3.40 11.20 3.87
CA ALA A 250 3.66 10.89 5.28
C ALA A 250 4.99 11.51 5.76
N HIS A 251 6.00 11.61 4.88
CA HIS A 251 7.26 12.30 5.19
C HIS A 251 7.06 13.82 5.33
N LEU A 252 6.30 14.45 4.41
CA LEU A 252 5.97 15.87 4.46
C LEU A 252 5.17 16.24 5.72
N ALA A 253 4.21 15.39 6.12
CA ALA A 253 3.45 15.56 7.35
C ALA A 253 4.33 15.52 8.60
N ARG A 254 5.27 14.56 8.69
CA ARG A 254 6.24 14.51 9.80
C ARG A 254 7.18 15.71 9.82
N MET A 255 7.70 16.11 8.65
CA MET A 255 8.56 17.29 8.55
C MET A 255 7.85 18.55 9.03
N ARG A 256 6.54 18.67 8.71
CA ARG A 256 5.68 19.73 9.24
C ARG A 256 5.61 19.68 10.76
N GLU A 257 5.38 18.51 11.34
CA GLU A 257 5.29 18.30 12.79
C GLU A 257 6.62 18.64 13.50
N THR A 258 7.76 18.20 12.97
CA THR A 258 9.09 18.54 13.51
C THR A 258 9.34 20.05 13.49
N ILE A 259 9.04 20.72 12.37
CA ILE A 259 9.20 22.18 12.28
C ILE A 259 8.31 22.89 13.29
N LEU A 260 7.06 22.45 13.46
CA LEU A 260 6.15 23.04 14.43
C LEU A 260 6.66 22.85 15.88
N GLN A 261 7.19 21.67 16.21
CA GLN A 261 7.78 21.39 17.52
C GLN A 261 9.03 22.24 17.80
N GLU A 262 10.00 22.28 16.89
CA GLU A 262 11.22 23.09 17.05
C GLU A 262 10.92 24.59 17.22
N MET A 263 9.84 25.08 16.61
CA MET A 263 9.46 26.49 16.66
C MET A 263 8.66 26.86 17.90
N ASP A 264 7.84 25.93 18.43
CA ASP A 264 7.19 26.07 19.73
C ASP A 264 8.24 26.13 20.85
N GLU A 265 9.27 25.28 20.78
CA GLU A 265 10.41 25.30 21.70
C GLU A 265 11.20 26.63 21.66
N GLN A 266 11.22 27.30 20.51
CA GLN A 266 11.89 28.60 20.32
C GLN A 266 10.97 29.81 20.59
N GLY A 267 9.69 29.57 20.90
CA GLY A 267 8.72 30.64 21.18
C GLY A 267 8.37 31.50 19.96
N ILE A 268 8.54 30.99 18.73
CA ILE A 268 8.30 31.73 17.49
C ILE A 268 6.88 31.44 16.98
N THR A 269 6.00 32.45 17.03
CA THR A 269 4.62 32.30 16.51
C THR A 269 4.60 32.41 14.98
N ILE A 270 4.21 31.34 14.28
CA ILE A 270 4.01 31.34 12.82
C ILE A 270 2.55 31.12 12.47
N ASP A 271 2.11 31.75 11.38
CA ASP A 271 0.84 31.44 10.73
C ASP A 271 0.88 30.05 10.10
N ALA A 272 0.19 29.08 10.70
CA ALA A 272 0.08 27.70 10.23
C ALA A 272 -0.37 27.59 8.76
N LYS A 273 -1.05 28.62 8.22
CA LYS A 273 -1.44 28.69 6.80
C LYS A 273 -0.26 28.80 5.84
N ARG A 274 0.93 29.14 6.31
CA ARG A 274 2.17 29.18 5.51
C ARG A 274 2.91 27.84 5.44
N LEU A 275 2.58 26.85 6.29
CA LEU A 275 3.15 25.50 6.23
C LEU A 275 2.35 24.58 5.29
N THR A 276 2.20 24.99 4.03
CA THR A 276 1.64 24.14 2.98
C THR A 276 2.68 23.14 2.50
N ASP A 277 2.24 22.00 1.95
CA ASP A 277 3.16 21.00 1.38
C ASP A 277 4.02 21.58 0.25
N VAL A 278 3.46 22.51 -0.53
CA VAL A 278 4.17 23.28 -1.56
C VAL A 278 5.34 24.06 -0.95
N ASN A 279 5.13 24.80 0.14
CA ASN A 279 6.19 25.61 0.77
C ASN A 279 7.27 24.73 1.43
N LEU A 280 6.87 23.58 1.98
CA LEU A 280 7.78 22.60 2.55
C LEU A 280 8.66 21.95 1.47
N LEU A 281 8.07 21.57 0.34
CA LEU A 281 8.78 21.05 -0.83
C LEU A 281 9.73 22.10 -1.41
N LYS A 282 9.25 23.33 -1.60
CA LYS A 282 10.06 24.45 -2.10
C LYS A 282 11.30 24.69 -1.24
N ARG A 283 11.13 24.66 0.08
CA ARG A 283 12.25 24.76 1.04
C ARG A 283 13.21 23.57 0.94
N HIS A 284 12.71 22.36 0.67
CA HIS A 284 13.54 21.17 0.53
C HIS A 284 14.38 21.22 -0.75
N VAL A 285 13.77 21.54 -1.88
CA VAL A 285 14.43 21.72 -3.19
C VAL A 285 15.51 22.79 -3.10
N LEU A 286 15.19 23.95 -2.51
CA LEU A 286 16.16 25.04 -2.34
C LEU A 286 17.41 24.60 -1.55
N LYS A 287 17.21 23.81 -0.48
CA LYS A 287 18.32 23.39 0.40
C LYS A 287 19.13 22.21 -0.11
N ARG A 288 18.52 21.31 -0.88
CA ARG A 288 19.14 20.01 -1.25
C ARG A 288 19.44 19.85 -2.72
N CYS A 289 18.78 20.62 -3.59
CA CYS A 289 18.88 20.45 -5.03
C CYS A 289 19.58 21.62 -5.71
N THR A 290 19.49 22.84 -5.18
CA THR A 290 20.00 24.04 -5.87
C THR A 290 21.28 24.59 -5.25
N TYR A 291 22.24 24.91 -6.11
CA TYR A 291 23.56 25.43 -5.78
C TYR A 291 23.88 26.60 -6.70
N GLY A 292 24.38 27.67 -6.12
CA GLY A 292 24.79 28.87 -6.85
C GLY A 292 26.20 29.29 -6.46
N VAL A 293 26.95 29.76 -7.44
CA VAL A 293 28.29 30.31 -7.25
C VAL A 293 28.32 31.72 -7.80
N ASP A 294 28.80 32.66 -6.99
CA ASP A 294 29.10 34.02 -7.43
C ASP A 294 30.40 34.51 -6.79
N LEU A 295 31.08 35.44 -7.46
CA LEU A 295 32.30 36.07 -6.94
C LEU A 295 31.98 37.16 -5.91
N ASN A 296 30.79 37.77 -5.99
CA ASN A 296 30.32 38.79 -5.07
C ASN A 296 29.74 38.13 -3.81
N PRO A 297 30.32 38.33 -2.61
CA PRO A 297 29.80 37.75 -1.37
C PRO A 297 28.35 38.16 -1.08
N MET A 298 27.95 39.38 -1.47
CA MET A 298 26.58 39.88 -1.28
C MET A 298 25.54 39.15 -2.14
N ALA A 299 25.96 38.45 -3.20
CA ALA A 299 25.07 37.65 -4.04
C ALA A 299 24.82 36.24 -3.45
N VAL A 300 25.62 35.82 -2.47
CA VAL A 300 25.59 34.47 -1.87
C VAL A 300 24.85 34.43 -0.53
N GLU A 301 24.49 35.59 0.04
CA GLU A 301 23.60 35.72 1.21
C GLU A 301 22.13 35.50 0.86
#